data_AF-A0A8D8JYT2-F1
#
_entry.id   AF-A0A8D8JYT2-F1
#
_cell.length_a   1.000
_cell.length_b   1.000
_cell.length_c   1.000
_cell.angle_alpha   90.00
_cell.angle_beta   90.00
_cell.angle_gamma   90.00
#
_symmetry.space_group_name_H-M   'P 1'
#
loop_
_entity.id
_entity.type
_entity.pdbx_description
1 polymer ?
#
loop_
_entity_poly.entity_id
_entity_poly.type
_entity_poly.pdbx_seq_one_letter_code
_entity_poly.pdbx_strand_id
1 'polypeptide(L)'
;KEIGVKVILDFVPNHSSDEHEWFEKAKQGDPKYRNYYVWREGRQIGMEFMPPTNWVAVFHTPAWTKLDGETHYYLHQFDKKQPDLNYRNPEVKKEMDDMIKFWLDKGVDGFRIDAINHVYEDPDFQDEAIIDENL
;
A
#
# COMPACT_ATOMS: atom_id res chain seq x y z
N LYS A 1 18.77 14.05 -24.20
CA LYS A 1 18.50 13.51 -25.57
C LYS A 1 19.65 13.75 -26.55
N GLU A 2 20.37 14.87 -26.46
CA GLU A 2 21.44 15.24 -27.41
C GLU A 2 22.58 14.20 -27.55
N ILE A 3 22.93 13.50 -26.48
CA ILE A 3 23.96 12.45 -26.50
C ILE A 3 23.42 11.04 -26.83
N GLY A 4 22.15 10.92 -27.25
CA GLY A 4 21.53 9.63 -27.60
C GLY A 4 21.17 8.71 -26.41
N VAL A 5 21.43 9.14 -25.17
CA VAL A 5 21.06 8.38 -23.96
C VAL A 5 19.57 8.53 -23.64
N LYS A 6 18.96 7.42 -23.21
CA LYS A 6 17.58 7.29 -22.75
C LYS A 6 17.52 7.31 -21.23
N VAL A 7 16.52 7.98 -20.66
CA VAL A 7 16.35 8.10 -19.19
C VAL A 7 15.07 7.39 -18.78
N ILE A 8 15.22 6.41 -17.88
CA ILE A 8 14.09 5.77 -17.20
C ILE A 8 14.05 6.21 -15.74
N LEU A 9 12.85 6.30 -15.16
CA LEU A 9 12.67 6.57 -13.74
C LEU A 9 12.16 5.33 -13.00
N ASP A 10 12.43 5.27 -11.70
CA ASP A 10 11.77 4.32 -10.82
C ASP A 10 10.34 4.81 -10.52
N PHE A 11 9.37 3.91 -10.60
CA PHE A 11 7.98 4.18 -10.30
C PHE A 11 7.51 3.16 -9.26
N VAL A 12 7.07 3.68 -8.11
CA VAL A 12 6.64 2.87 -6.96
C VAL A 12 5.12 2.98 -6.83
N PRO A 13 4.36 2.12 -7.54
CA PRO A 13 2.90 2.17 -7.55
C PRO A 13 2.26 1.72 -6.24
N ASN A 14 2.90 0.82 -5.49
CA ASN A 14 2.26 0.00 -4.46
C ASN A 14 1.84 0.78 -3.21
N HIS A 15 2.70 1.65 -2.72
CA HIS A 15 2.55 2.32 -1.43
C HIS A 15 3.02 3.78 -1.52
N SER A 16 2.58 4.59 -0.56
CA SER A 16 3.10 5.95 -0.35
C SER A 16 3.80 6.02 1.02
N SER A 17 4.36 7.18 1.37
CA SER A 17 4.83 7.43 2.73
C SER A 17 3.63 7.64 3.69
N ASP A 18 3.76 7.24 4.95
CA ASP A 18 2.81 7.61 6.00
C ASP A 18 2.77 9.12 6.29
N GLU A 19 3.76 9.87 5.79
CA GLU A 19 3.81 11.34 5.80
C GLU A 19 3.21 11.96 4.52
N HIS A 20 2.75 11.14 3.56
CA HIS A 20 2.13 11.64 2.33
C HIS A 20 0.77 12.26 2.64
N GLU A 21 0.44 13.38 1.98
CA GLU A 21 -0.80 14.13 2.22
C GLU A 21 -2.06 13.25 2.14
N TRP A 22 -2.07 12.29 1.21
CA TRP A 22 -3.17 11.33 1.10
C TRP A 22 -3.32 10.48 2.38
N PHE A 23 -2.23 9.98 2.96
CA PHE A 23 -2.33 9.16 4.17
C PHE A 23 -2.69 9.99 5.40
N GLU A 24 -2.11 11.19 5.52
CA GLU A 24 -2.49 12.14 6.59
C GLU A 24 -3.99 12.45 6.57
N LYS A 25 -4.56 12.73 5.39
CA LYS A 25 -6.01 12.93 5.24
C LYS A 25 -6.82 11.67 5.53
N ALA A 26 -6.32 10.49 5.15
CA ALA A 26 -6.95 9.21 5.48
C ALA A 26 -7.00 8.96 6.99
N LYS A 27 -5.91 9.25 7.72
CA LYS A 27 -5.85 9.18 9.19
C LYS A 27 -6.84 10.15 9.85
N GLN A 28 -7.05 11.31 9.26
CA GLN A 28 -8.02 12.31 9.72
C GLN A 28 -9.48 11.96 9.35
N GLY A 29 -9.71 10.84 8.66
CA GLY A 29 -11.04 10.35 8.33
C GLY A 29 -11.67 10.97 7.08
N ASP A 30 -10.88 11.63 6.21
CA ASP A 30 -11.40 12.08 4.92
C ASP A 30 -11.85 10.86 4.10
N PRO A 31 -13.14 10.76 3.70
CA PRO A 31 -13.68 9.55 3.09
C PRO A 31 -13.07 9.24 1.72
N LYS A 32 -12.62 10.25 0.96
CA LYS A 32 -11.96 10.03 -0.33
C LYS A 32 -10.61 9.35 -0.09
N TYR A 33 -9.78 9.97 0.75
CA TYR A 33 -8.42 9.48 0.98
C TYR A 33 -8.39 8.23 1.86
N ARG A 34 -9.38 8.02 2.74
CA ARG A 34 -9.53 6.75 3.46
C ARG A 34 -9.63 5.57 2.49
N ASN A 35 -10.40 5.74 1.40
CA ASN A 35 -10.54 4.72 0.36
C ASN A 35 -9.31 4.58 -0.55
N TYR A 36 -8.29 5.43 -0.44
CA TYR A 36 -7.04 5.29 -1.20
C TYR A 36 -6.12 4.22 -0.61
N TYR A 37 -6.34 3.77 0.63
CA TYR A 37 -5.51 2.77 1.31
C TYR A 37 -6.32 1.53 1.67
N VAL A 38 -5.62 0.43 1.94
CA VAL A 38 -6.25 -0.83 2.35
C VAL A 38 -6.48 -0.81 3.87
N TRP A 39 -7.76 -0.72 4.27
CA TRP A 39 -8.20 -0.79 5.66
C TRP A 39 -9.04 -2.02 5.93
N ARG A 40 -8.84 -2.62 7.11
CA ARG A 40 -9.64 -3.76 7.60
C ARG A 40 -9.87 -3.68 9.09
N GLU A 41 -11.07 -4.01 9.53
CA GLU A 41 -11.34 -4.17 10.96
C GLU A 41 -10.57 -5.37 11.51
N GLY A 42 -9.99 -5.21 12.70
CA GLY A 42 -9.28 -6.29 13.37
C GLY A 42 -10.21 -7.42 13.81
N ARG A 43 -9.65 -8.60 14.05
CA ARG A 43 -10.37 -9.73 14.67
C ARG A 43 -10.54 -9.46 16.16
N GLN A 44 -11.78 -9.42 16.64
CA GLN A 44 -12.05 -9.25 18.07
C GLN A 44 -11.73 -10.55 18.83
N ILE A 45 -10.77 -10.49 19.74
CA ILE A 45 -10.42 -11.58 20.67
C ILE A 45 -10.54 -11.03 22.09
N GLY A 46 -11.64 -11.40 22.76
CA GLY A 46 -11.98 -10.82 24.07
C GLY A 46 -12.25 -9.32 23.96
N MET A 47 -11.45 -8.52 24.69
CA MET A 47 -11.52 -7.05 24.68
C MET A 47 -10.54 -6.41 23.69
N GLU A 48 -9.70 -7.20 23.03
CA GLU A 48 -8.68 -6.70 22.12
C GLU A 48 -9.06 -6.95 20.66
N PHE A 49 -8.64 -6.05 19.78
CA PHE A 49 -8.69 -6.25 18.33
C PHE A 49 -7.29 -6.61 17.87
N MET A 50 -7.14 -7.82 17.35
CA MET A 50 -5.94 -8.36 16.71
C MET A 50 -5.93 -8.07 15.21
N PRO A 51 -4.79 -8.18 14.50
CA PRO A 51 -4.75 -8.06 13.05
C PRO A 51 -5.79 -8.93 12.32
N PRO A 52 -6.32 -8.44 11.18
CA PRO A 52 -7.36 -9.13 10.41
C PRO A 52 -6.88 -10.47 9.86
N THR A 53 -5.61 -10.58 9.49
CA THR A 53 -4.97 -11.81 9.00
C THR A 53 -3.62 -12.03 9.69
N ASN A 54 -3.04 -13.22 9.52
CA ASN A 54 -1.69 -13.58 9.93
C ASN A 54 -0.60 -13.11 8.94
N TRP A 55 -0.91 -12.20 8.01
CA TRP A 55 0.03 -11.76 6.99
C TRP A 55 1.27 -11.10 7.60
N VAL A 56 2.42 -11.44 7.03
CA VAL A 56 3.74 -10.96 7.43
C VAL A 56 4.29 -10.09 6.30
N ALA A 57 4.77 -8.89 6.65
CA ALA A 57 5.41 -7.99 5.71
C ALA A 57 6.72 -8.61 5.20
N VAL A 58 7.20 -8.13 4.05
CA VAL A 58 8.47 -8.54 3.42
C VAL A 58 9.67 -8.40 4.37
N PHE A 59 9.59 -7.45 5.32
CA PHE A 59 10.63 -7.23 6.33
C PHE A 59 10.43 -8.04 7.62
N HIS A 60 9.62 -9.10 7.60
CA HIS A 60 9.40 -10.03 8.70
C HIS A 60 8.79 -9.38 9.97
N THR A 61 7.95 -8.38 9.76
CA THR A 61 7.10 -7.75 10.78
C THR A 61 5.64 -8.05 10.47
N PRO A 62 4.70 -7.85 11.41
CA PRO A 62 3.28 -7.91 11.07
C PRO A 62 2.95 -6.93 9.93
N ALA A 63 2.18 -7.37 8.93
CA ALA A 63 1.81 -6.52 7.78
C ALA A 63 0.72 -5.48 8.09
N TRP A 64 0.21 -5.48 9.32
CA TRP A 64 -0.94 -4.67 9.73
C TRP A 64 -0.57 -3.78 10.90
N THR A 65 -0.84 -2.48 10.76
CA THR A 65 -0.69 -1.52 11.86
C THR A 65 -2.03 -0.87 12.19
N LYS A 66 -2.35 -0.78 13.48
CA LYS A 66 -3.56 -0.14 14.02
C LYS A 66 -3.26 1.31 14.39
N LEU A 67 -4.18 2.22 14.10
CA LEU A 67 -4.10 3.58 14.62
C LEU A 67 -4.60 3.62 16.08
N ASP A 68 -4.05 4.52 16.88
CA ASP A 68 -4.45 4.68 18.27
C ASP A 68 -5.93 5.02 18.38
N GLY A 69 -6.66 4.26 19.21
CA GLY A 69 -8.09 4.46 19.43
C GLY A 69 -9.01 3.92 18.34
N GLU A 70 -8.47 3.29 17.28
CA GLU A 70 -9.26 2.65 16.23
C GLU A 70 -9.34 1.12 16.40
N THR A 71 -10.38 0.51 15.81
CA THR A 71 -10.48 -0.96 15.65
C THR A 71 -9.93 -1.44 14.30
N HIS A 72 -9.63 -0.50 13.40
CA HIS A 72 -9.20 -0.78 12.04
C HIS A 72 -7.68 -0.72 11.90
N TYR A 73 -7.16 -1.61 11.08
CA TYR A 73 -5.76 -1.69 10.68
C TYR A 73 -5.61 -1.19 9.25
N TYR A 74 -4.46 -0.55 8.94
CA TYR A 74 -4.01 -0.37 7.57
C TYR A 74 -2.95 -1.43 7.22
N LEU A 75 -2.96 -1.85 5.96
CA LEU A 75 -1.98 -2.76 5.40
C LEU A 75 -0.68 -2.04 5.00
N HIS A 76 0.44 -2.71 5.21
CA HIS A 76 1.73 -2.38 4.61
C HIS A 76 2.50 -3.68 4.30
N GLN A 77 2.78 -3.93 3.03
CA GLN A 77 3.58 -5.09 2.60
C GLN A 77 5.07 -4.94 2.97
N PHE A 78 5.52 -3.72 3.28
CA PHE A 78 6.91 -3.40 3.64
C PHE A 78 6.97 -2.80 5.05
N ASP A 79 7.49 -1.58 5.21
CA ASP A 79 7.53 -0.91 6.51
C ASP A 79 6.17 -0.29 6.89
N LYS A 80 5.89 -0.14 8.18
CA LYS A 80 4.67 0.58 8.65
C LYS A 80 4.57 2.02 8.14
N LYS A 81 5.71 2.63 7.78
CA LYS A 81 5.77 3.95 7.14
C LYS A 81 5.43 3.92 5.65
N GLN A 82 5.12 2.75 5.10
CA GLN A 82 4.80 2.52 3.69
C GLN A 82 3.39 1.91 3.54
N PRO A 83 2.32 2.65 3.91
CA PRO A 83 0.96 2.17 3.78
C PRO A 83 0.58 1.89 2.31
N ASP A 84 -0.02 0.72 2.09
CA ASP A 84 -0.36 0.27 0.74
C ASP A 84 -1.60 0.95 0.17
N LEU A 85 -1.51 1.30 -1.10
CA LEU A 85 -2.58 1.91 -1.85
C LEU A 85 -3.57 0.86 -2.35
N ASN A 86 -4.85 1.17 -2.27
CA ASN A 86 -5.92 0.29 -2.69
C ASN A 86 -6.15 0.36 -4.22
N TYR A 87 -5.51 -0.52 -4.99
CA TYR A 87 -5.67 -0.57 -6.46
C TYR A 87 -7.01 -1.09 -6.98
N ARG A 88 -7.88 -1.56 -6.08
CA ARG A 88 -9.29 -1.81 -6.44
C ARG A 88 -10.08 -0.51 -6.56
N ASN A 89 -9.61 0.58 -5.95
CA ASN A 89 -10.19 1.90 -6.11
C ASN A 89 -9.86 2.47 -7.50
N PRO A 90 -10.87 2.79 -8.35
CA PRO A 90 -10.62 3.37 -9.67
C PRO A 90 -9.92 4.74 -9.62
N GLU A 91 -10.13 5.52 -8.54
CA GLU A 91 -9.46 6.81 -8.39
C GLU A 91 -7.95 6.65 -8.17
N VAL A 92 -7.52 5.65 -7.38
CA VAL A 92 -6.08 5.34 -7.21
C VAL A 92 -5.43 4.99 -8.54
N LYS A 93 -6.08 4.15 -9.35
CA LYS A 93 -5.57 3.82 -10.70
C LYS A 93 -5.45 5.06 -11.58
N LYS A 94 -6.43 5.96 -11.50
CA LYS A 94 -6.40 7.22 -12.25
C LYS A 94 -5.24 8.12 -11.80
N GLU A 95 -4.99 8.26 -10.49
CA GLU A 95 -3.85 9.04 -9.98
C GLU A 95 -2.51 8.49 -10.49
N MET A 96 -2.39 7.16 -10.58
CA MET A 96 -1.18 6.48 -11.09
C MET A 96 -0.97 6.70 -12.58
N ASP A 97 -2.05 6.59 -13.36
CA ASP A 97 -2.03 6.92 -14.80
C ASP A 97 -1.62 8.39 -15.02
N ASP A 98 -2.12 9.30 -14.19
CA ASP A 98 -1.83 10.73 -14.30
C ASP A 98 -0.39 11.05 -13.85
N MET A 99 0.15 10.37 -12.84
CA MET A 99 1.57 10.44 -12.45
C MET A 99 2.49 9.94 -13.57
N ILE A 100 2.16 8.83 -14.22
CA ILE A 100 2.91 8.30 -15.37
C ILE A 100 2.91 9.32 -16.51
N LYS A 101 1.72 9.85 -16.88
CA LYS A 101 1.60 10.88 -17.94
C LYS A 101 2.42 12.12 -17.62
N PHE A 102 2.35 12.61 -16.38
CA PHE A 102 3.12 13.79 -15.94
C PHE A 102 4.62 13.63 -16.21
N TRP A 103 5.19 12.46 -15.93
CA TRP A 103 6.61 12.19 -16.16
C TRP A 103 6.94 11.93 -17.63
N LEU A 104 6.05 11.28 -18.39
CA LEU A 104 6.19 11.12 -19.83
C LEU A 104 6.14 12.47 -20.56
N ASP A 105 5.26 13.38 -20.15
CA ASP A 105 5.15 14.75 -20.69
C ASP A 105 6.42 15.57 -20.45
N LYS A 106 7.19 15.23 -19.41
CA LYS A 106 8.53 15.79 -19.14
C LYS A 106 9.64 15.15 -19.97
N GLY A 107 9.34 14.14 -20.78
CA GLY A 107 10.25 13.53 -21.72
C GLY A 107 11.04 12.33 -21.19
N VAL A 108 10.62 11.72 -20.08
CA VAL A 108 11.11 10.42 -19.60
C VAL A 108 10.84 9.35 -20.66
N ASP A 109 11.80 8.45 -20.89
CA ASP A 109 11.72 7.44 -21.95
C ASP A 109 11.09 6.11 -21.48
N GLY A 110 10.88 5.92 -20.17
CA GLY A 110 10.21 4.75 -19.61
C GLY A 110 10.30 4.66 -18.09
N PHE A 111 9.78 3.57 -17.53
CA PHE A 111 9.78 3.33 -16.08
C PHE A 111 10.27 1.93 -15.74
N ARG A 112 10.98 1.81 -14.62
CA ARG A 112 11.09 0.58 -13.86
C ARG A 112 9.96 0.59 -12.84
N ILE A 113 9.15 -0.46 -12.81
CA ILE A 113 7.98 -0.53 -11.93
C ILE A 113 8.35 -1.40 -10.72
N ASP A 114 8.38 -0.78 -9.54
CA ASP A 114 8.71 -1.45 -8.29
C ASP A 114 7.50 -2.18 -7.69
N ALA A 115 7.77 -3.26 -6.95
CA ALA A 115 6.80 -3.98 -6.11
C ALA A 115 5.45 -4.35 -6.80
N ILE A 116 5.40 -4.47 -8.13
CA ILE A 116 4.16 -4.65 -8.89
C ILE A 116 3.35 -5.90 -8.47
N ASN A 117 4.03 -6.93 -7.97
CA ASN A 117 3.42 -8.16 -7.50
C ASN A 117 2.69 -8.03 -6.15
N HIS A 118 2.81 -6.89 -5.46
CA HIS A 118 2.14 -6.62 -4.17
C HIS A 118 0.91 -5.71 -4.32
N VAL A 119 0.63 -5.23 -5.53
CA VAL A 119 -0.40 -4.20 -5.82
C VAL A 119 -1.83 -4.68 -5.59
N TYR A 120 -2.06 -5.99 -5.64
CA TYR A 120 -3.34 -6.61 -5.31
C TYR A 120 -3.13 -7.74 -4.31
N GLU A 121 -3.97 -7.76 -3.29
CA GLU A 121 -4.02 -8.80 -2.25
C GLU A 121 -5.10 -9.84 -2.57
N ASP A 122 -5.21 -10.88 -1.74
CA ASP A 122 -6.38 -11.76 -1.75
C ASP A 122 -7.67 -10.97 -1.44
N PRO A 123 -8.69 -10.96 -2.32
CA PRO A 123 -9.95 -10.27 -2.08
C PRO A 123 -10.70 -10.78 -0.84
N ASP A 124 -10.47 -12.02 -0.42
CA ASP A 124 -11.14 -12.64 0.73
C ASP A 124 -10.36 -12.46 2.03
N PHE A 125 -9.15 -11.91 1.97
CA PHE A 125 -8.27 -11.66 3.12
C PHE A 125 -8.11 -12.92 3.99
N GLN A 126 -7.81 -14.06 3.37
CA GLN A 126 -7.62 -15.31 4.09
C GLN A 126 -6.26 -15.31 4.80
N ASP A 127 -6.18 -16.02 5.93
CA ASP A 127 -4.90 -16.31 6.57
C ASP A 127 -4.03 -17.16 5.62
N GLU A 128 -2.74 -16.86 5.58
CA GLU A 128 -1.74 -17.68 4.88
C GLU A 128 -1.55 -19.01 5.61
N ALA A 129 -1.18 -20.05 4.85
CA ALA A 129 -0.88 -21.36 5.42
C ALA A 129 0.37 -21.31 6.31
N ILE A 130 0.27 -21.89 7.52
CA ILE A 130 1.41 -22.01 8.43
C ILE A 130 2.26 -23.20 7.98
N ILE A 131 3.51 -22.92 7.56
CA ILE A 131 4.42 -23.94 7.02
C ILE A 131 5.30 -24.55 8.13
N ASP A 132 5.61 -23.80 9.18
CA ASP A 132 6.31 -24.27 10.37
C ASP A 132 5.67 -23.66 11.62
N GLU A 133 5.11 -24.50 12.50
CA GLU A 133 4.47 -24.07 13.75
C GLU A 133 5.48 -23.69 14.86
N ASN A 134 6.78 -23.93 14.63
CA ASN A 134 7.85 -23.67 15.60
C ASN A 134 8.65 -22.39 15.32
N LEU A 135 8.30 -21.64 14.27
CA LEU A 135 8.78 -20.28 13.96
C LEU A 135 7.71 -19.25 14.30
#